data_AF-A0A5J4TGA7-F1
#
_entry.id   AF-A0A5J4TGA7-F1
#
_cell.length_a   1.000
_cell.length_b   1.000
_cell.length_c   1.000
_cell.angle_alpha   90.00
_cell.angle_beta   90.00
_cell.angle_gamma   90.00
#
_symmetry.space_group_name_H-M   'P 1'
#
loop_
_entity.id
_entity.type
_entity.pdbx_description
1 polymer ?
#
loop_
_entity_poly.entity_id
_entity_poly.type
_entity_poly.pdbx_seq_one_letter_code
_entity_poly.pdbx_strand_id
1 'polypeptide(L)'
;EQILRIEIQKLEFKEEQQTLKIKAGLEREQQLENLLKQAQQMLEESEYAMFNDNERQQQREMQFRNDKEKERDNLIDEEKDRWKFRSRMSGWDQNRPGLQQSQSQGSFQGSLHGFPSSSSIDSQSSLREDSPVKITSTTKSPQQPIIQNQNRDSAEEQLLLLDRNQRNILLNDKMQELAVIVSELGRMPAASANAMKQRQRKEELTQRQEEVERDIISLKKSLRTEKEDK
;
A
#
# COMPACT_ATOMS: atom_id res chain seq x y z
N GLU A 1 14.37 40.25 -61.90
CA GLU A 1 13.00 40.40 -61.35
C GLU A 1 12.37 39.08 -60.90
N GLN A 2 12.24 38.06 -61.75
CA GLN A 2 11.68 36.75 -61.35
C GLN A 2 12.42 36.09 -60.17
N ILE A 3 13.76 36.16 -60.15
CA ILE A 3 14.58 35.64 -59.05
C ILE A 3 14.21 36.33 -57.72
N LEU A 4 14.10 37.66 -57.71
CA LEU A 4 13.72 38.45 -56.54
C LEU A 4 12.32 38.06 -56.03
N ARG A 5 11.36 37.83 -56.94
CA ARG A 5 10.01 37.39 -56.56
C ARG A 5 10.03 36.03 -55.84
N ILE A 6 10.83 35.09 -56.33
CA ILE A 6 11.00 33.76 -55.70
C ILE A 6 11.64 33.90 -54.31
N GLU A 7 12.61 34.80 -54.17
CA GLU A 7 13.34 35.00 -52.94
C GLU A 7 12.44 35.61 -51.84
N ILE A 8 11.57 36.56 -52.21
CA ILE A 8 10.54 37.12 -51.33
C ILE A 8 9.57 36.03 -50.85
N GLN A 9 9.01 35.23 -51.76
CA GLN A 9 8.10 34.14 -51.39
C GLN A 9 8.74 33.11 -50.45
N LYS A 10 10.03 32.81 -50.65
CA LYS A 10 10.79 31.92 -49.75
C LYS A 10 10.97 32.52 -48.36
N LEU A 11 11.14 33.83 -48.25
CA LEU A 11 11.26 34.52 -46.97
C LEU A 11 9.91 34.54 -46.23
N GLU A 12 8.82 34.89 -46.93
CA GLU A 12 7.45 34.88 -46.38
C GLU A 12 7.07 33.50 -45.85
N PHE A 13 7.35 32.43 -46.61
CA PHE A 13 7.07 31.06 -46.16
C PHE A 13 7.87 30.64 -44.92
N LYS A 14 9.12 31.08 -44.81
CA LYS A 14 9.95 30.81 -43.61
C LYS A 14 9.38 31.53 -42.39
N GLU A 15 8.94 32.77 -42.54
CA GLU A 15 8.34 33.56 -41.47
C GLU A 15 6.99 32.98 -41.02
N GLU A 16 6.16 32.54 -41.96
CA GLU A 16 4.89 31.86 -41.66
C GLU A 16 5.11 30.56 -40.88
N GLN A 17 6.07 29.74 -41.31
CA GLN A 17 6.42 28.52 -40.56
C GLN A 17 6.93 28.81 -39.15
N GLN A 18 7.74 29.85 -38.98
CA GLN A 18 8.26 30.23 -37.66
C GLN A 18 7.13 30.72 -36.75
N THR A 19 6.20 31.51 -37.30
CA THR A 19 5.00 31.96 -36.60
C THR A 19 4.12 30.79 -36.17
N LEU A 20 3.90 29.81 -37.05
CA LEU A 20 3.13 28.59 -36.72
C LEU A 20 3.79 27.78 -35.59
N LYS A 21 5.12 27.66 -35.60
CA LYS A 21 5.87 26.97 -34.53
C LYS A 21 5.75 27.69 -33.18
N ILE A 22 5.84 29.02 -33.17
CA ILE A 22 5.68 29.82 -31.95
C ILE A 22 4.26 29.66 -31.40
N LYS A 23 3.23 29.74 -32.25
CA LYS A 23 1.84 29.58 -31.84
C LYS A 23 1.55 28.20 -31.24
N ALA A 24 2.02 27.13 -31.89
CA ALA A 24 1.90 25.77 -31.35
C ALA A 24 2.65 25.59 -30.01
N GLY A 25 3.79 26.26 -29.85
CA GLY A 25 4.53 26.32 -28.59
C GLY A 25 3.74 26.99 -27.47
N LEU A 26 3.11 28.14 -27.75
CA LEU A 26 2.28 28.88 -26.79
C LEU A 26 1.03 28.10 -26.38
N GLU A 27 0.35 27.45 -27.33
CA GLU A 27 -0.82 26.61 -27.02
C GLU A 27 -0.44 25.44 -26.11
N ARG A 28 0.73 24.83 -26.34
CA ARG A 28 1.26 23.75 -25.49
C ARG A 28 1.62 24.24 -24.09
N GLU A 29 2.23 25.42 -23.98
CA GLU A 29 2.55 26.04 -22.68
C GLU A 29 1.29 26.31 -21.87
N GLN A 30 0.24 26.85 -22.51
CA GLN A 30 -1.05 27.08 -21.88
C GLN A 30 -1.72 25.78 -21.43
N GLN A 31 -1.63 24.70 -22.21
CA GLN A 31 -2.13 23.38 -21.82
C GLN A 31 -1.38 22.84 -20.59
N LEU A 32 -0.06 22.98 -20.56
CA LEU A 32 0.77 22.56 -19.41
C LEU A 32 0.44 23.35 -18.15
N GLU A 33 0.22 24.67 -18.27
CA GLU A 33 -0.17 25.50 -17.13
C GLU A 33 -1.52 25.07 -16.55
N ASN A 34 -2.49 24.76 -17.40
CA ASN A 34 -3.79 24.26 -16.97
C ASN A 34 -3.69 22.89 -16.26
N LEU A 35 -2.87 21.98 -16.80
CA LEU A 35 -2.61 20.68 -16.16
C LEU A 35 -1.92 20.84 -14.80
N LEU A 36 -0.96 21.76 -14.69
CA LEU A 36 -0.28 22.03 -13.41
C LEU A 36 -1.26 22.60 -12.37
N LYS A 37 -2.15 23.52 -12.76
CA LYS A 37 -3.20 24.04 -11.87
C LYS A 37 -4.14 22.93 -11.38
N GLN A 38 -4.58 22.06 -12.29
CA GLN A 38 -5.42 20.91 -11.92
C GLN A 38 -4.69 19.95 -10.97
N ALA A 39 -3.42 19.63 -11.25
CA ALA A 39 -2.62 18.78 -10.39
C ALA A 39 -2.44 19.37 -8.99
N GLN A 40 -2.20 20.67 -8.89
CA GLN A 40 -2.09 21.36 -7.61
C GLN A 40 -3.41 21.34 -6.84
N GLN A 41 -4.55 21.58 -7.51
CA GLN A 41 -5.86 21.51 -6.88
C GLN A 41 -6.15 20.11 -6.32
N MET A 42 -5.86 19.04 -7.08
CA MET A 42 -6.04 17.67 -6.59
C MET A 42 -5.16 17.35 -5.39
N LEU A 43 -3.93 17.91 -5.35
CA LEU A 43 -3.04 17.76 -4.20
C LEU A 43 -3.65 18.41 -2.96
N GLU A 44 -4.11 19.66 -3.07
CA GLU A 44 -4.75 20.40 -1.98
C GLU A 44 -6.03 19.70 -1.48
N GLU A 45 -6.87 19.18 -2.38
CA GLU A 45 -8.06 18.41 -2.04
C GLU A 45 -7.72 17.10 -1.31
N SER A 46 -6.66 16.41 -1.75
CA SER A 46 -6.17 15.18 -1.12
C SER A 46 -5.62 15.44 0.29
N GLU A 47 -4.82 16.49 0.46
CA GLU A 47 -4.30 16.90 1.77
C GLU A 47 -5.42 17.23 2.75
N TYR A 48 -6.45 17.94 2.28
CA TYR A 48 -7.62 18.28 3.09
C TYR A 48 -8.44 17.03 3.47
N ALA A 49 -8.57 16.06 2.56
CA ALA A 49 -9.25 14.79 2.85
C ALA A 49 -8.51 14.00 3.93
N MET A 50 -7.18 13.89 3.83
CA MET A 50 -6.35 13.22 4.84
C MET A 50 -6.45 13.90 6.21
N PHE A 51 -6.46 15.23 6.24
CA PHE A 51 -6.61 15.99 7.48
C PHE A 51 -7.96 15.67 8.18
N ASN A 52 -9.08 15.74 7.45
CA ASN A 52 -10.40 15.44 7.99
C ASN A 52 -10.54 13.99 8.46
N ASP A 53 -9.92 13.04 7.76
CA ASP A 53 -9.94 11.64 8.17
C ASP A 53 -9.15 11.42 9.46
N ASN A 54 -8.03 12.12 9.62
CA ASN A 54 -7.23 12.08 10.83
C ASN A 54 -7.96 12.72 12.02
N GLU A 55 -8.64 13.85 11.81
CA GLU A 55 -9.51 14.44 12.85
C GLU A 55 -10.64 13.50 13.26
N ARG A 56 -11.33 12.87 12.29
CA ARG A 56 -12.37 11.87 12.57
C ARG A 56 -11.82 10.66 13.30
N GLN A 57 -10.60 10.22 12.98
CA GLN A 57 -9.94 9.15 13.71
C GLN A 57 -9.65 9.56 15.16
N GLN A 58 -9.08 10.75 15.39
CA GLN A 58 -8.81 11.24 16.73
C GLN A 58 -10.08 11.38 17.58
N GLN A 59 -11.19 11.86 16.99
CA GLN A 59 -12.48 11.93 17.66
C GLN A 59 -12.99 10.54 18.08
N ARG A 60 -12.88 9.54 17.19
CA ARG A 60 -13.25 8.15 17.51
C ARG A 60 -12.36 7.55 18.60
N GLU A 61 -11.06 7.82 18.57
CA GLU A 61 -10.14 7.37 19.62
C GLU A 61 -10.45 8.01 20.98
N MET A 62 -10.75 9.31 21.00
CA MET A 62 -11.16 10.01 22.22
C MET A 62 -12.47 9.44 22.77
N GLN A 63 -13.47 9.23 21.91
CA GLN A 63 -14.73 8.61 22.30
C GLN A 63 -14.52 7.21 22.88
N PHE A 64 -13.71 6.38 22.23
CA PHE A 64 -13.39 5.03 22.71
C PHE A 64 -12.72 5.06 24.09
N ARG A 65 -11.80 6.00 24.34
CA ARG A 65 -11.18 6.18 25.66
C ARG A 65 -12.21 6.56 26.72
N ASN A 66 -13.10 7.50 26.41
CA ASN A 66 -14.16 7.93 27.33
C ASN A 66 -15.13 6.78 27.66
N ASP A 67 -15.51 5.99 26.66
CA ASP A 67 -16.41 4.83 26.86
C ASP A 67 -15.74 3.77 27.77
N LYS A 68 -14.44 3.53 27.60
CA LYS A 68 -13.65 2.63 28.45
C LYS A 68 -13.48 3.14 29.87
N GLU A 69 -13.28 4.44 30.05
CA GLU A 69 -13.20 5.07 31.37
C GLU A 69 -14.55 4.98 32.08
N LYS A 70 -15.65 5.25 31.38
CA LYS A 70 -17.01 5.09 31.91
C LYS A 70 -17.33 3.65 32.30
N GLU A 71 -16.89 2.67 31.50
CA GLU A 71 -17.03 1.24 31.83
C GLU A 71 -16.29 0.92 33.15
N ARG A 72 -15.08 1.44 33.32
CA ARG A 72 -14.30 1.29 34.55
C ARG A 72 -14.99 1.93 35.76
N ASP A 73 -15.51 3.14 35.62
CA ASP A 73 -16.21 3.83 36.72
C ASP A 73 -17.47 3.08 37.15
N ASN A 74 -18.24 2.56 36.19
CA ASN A 74 -19.40 1.72 36.47
C ASN A 74 -19.00 0.46 37.26
N LEU A 75 -17.91 -0.22 36.87
CA LEU A 75 -17.40 -1.39 37.59
C LEU A 75 -16.97 -1.05 39.02
N ILE A 76 -16.37 0.12 39.25
CA ILE A 76 -15.99 0.58 40.57
C ILE A 76 -17.24 0.79 41.44
N ASP A 77 -18.29 1.39 40.89
CA ASP A 77 -19.52 1.64 41.63
C ASP A 77 -20.29 0.35 41.93
N GLU A 78 -20.33 -0.60 40.98
CA GLU A 78 -20.85 -1.95 41.23
C GLU A 78 -20.09 -2.67 42.35
N GLU A 79 -18.76 -2.59 42.35
CA GLU A 79 -17.94 -3.23 43.40
C GLU A 79 -18.14 -2.56 44.76
N LYS A 80 -18.28 -1.22 44.82
CA LYS A 80 -18.64 -0.50 46.05
C LYS A 80 -19.98 -0.97 46.59
N ASP A 81 -20.98 -1.15 45.72
CA ASP A 81 -22.31 -1.60 46.15
C ASP A 81 -22.30 -3.07 46.60
N ARG A 82 -21.52 -3.93 45.94
CA ARG A 82 -21.24 -5.30 46.41
C ARG A 82 -20.58 -5.28 47.79
N TRP A 83 -19.59 -4.40 48.00
CA TRP A 83 -18.92 -4.28 49.29
C TRP A 83 -19.87 -3.77 50.38
N LYS A 84 -20.68 -2.74 50.11
CA LYS A 84 -21.73 -2.26 51.03
C LYS A 84 -22.74 -3.37 51.35
N PHE A 85 -23.18 -4.13 50.35
CA PHE A 85 -24.09 -5.26 50.55
C PHE A 85 -23.45 -6.32 51.44
N ARG A 86 -22.19 -6.67 51.19
CA ARG A 86 -21.41 -7.62 52.01
C ARG A 86 -21.24 -7.13 53.44
N SER A 87 -20.94 -5.84 53.65
CA SER A 87 -20.84 -5.24 54.97
C SER A 87 -22.19 -5.18 55.71
N ARG A 88 -23.29 -4.93 54.99
CA ARG A 88 -24.65 -5.01 55.55
C ARG A 88 -25.01 -6.45 55.96
N MET A 89 -24.65 -7.45 55.15
CA MET A 89 -24.86 -8.87 55.47
C MET A 89 -23.93 -9.38 56.57
N SER A 90 -22.72 -8.82 56.70
CA SER A 90 -21.73 -9.20 57.74
C SER A 90 -21.90 -8.45 59.06
N GLY A 91 -22.85 -7.51 59.14
CA GLY A 91 -23.32 -6.92 60.40
C GLY A 91 -24.00 -7.92 61.35
N TRP A 92 -24.17 -9.19 60.92
CA TRP A 92 -24.67 -10.27 61.76
C TRP A 92 -23.61 -10.94 62.65
N ASP A 93 -22.34 -10.57 62.51
CA ASP A 93 -21.26 -11.16 63.32
C ASP A 93 -20.71 -10.23 64.42
N GLN A 94 -21.22 -8.99 64.53
CA GLN A 94 -20.82 -8.09 65.62
C GLN A 94 -21.56 -8.34 66.94
N ASN A 95 -22.51 -9.28 66.99
CA ASN A 95 -23.21 -9.71 68.22
C ASN A 95 -23.08 -11.22 68.47
N ARG A 96 -21.95 -11.86 68.13
CA ARG A 96 -21.65 -13.23 68.62
C ARG A 96 -20.80 -13.15 69.89
N PRO A 97 -21.41 -13.24 71.10
CA PRO A 97 -20.64 -13.41 72.32
C PRO A 97 -20.02 -14.82 72.32
N GLY A 98 -18.69 -14.87 72.27
CA GLY A 98 -17.90 -16.03 72.66
C GLY A 98 -17.99 -17.25 71.76
N LEU A 99 -17.02 -17.42 70.85
CA LEU A 99 -16.57 -18.77 70.52
C LEU A 99 -15.04 -18.78 70.45
N GLN A 100 -14.49 -19.67 71.26
CA GLN A 100 -13.08 -19.82 71.59
C GLN A 100 -12.18 -20.04 70.36
N GLN A 101 -10.97 -19.48 70.44
CA GLN A 101 -9.86 -19.77 69.55
C GLN A 101 -9.38 -21.21 69.78
N SER A 102 -9.67 -22.10 68.83
CA SER A 102 -8.93 -23.35 68.67
C SER A 102 -7.78 -23.11 67.68
N GLN A 103 -6.56 -23.12 68.22
CA GLN A 103 -5.33 -23.21 67.44
C GLN A 103 -5.32 -24.55 66.69
N SER A 104 -5.43 -24.51 65.36
CA SER A 104 -4.97 -25.60 64.51
C SER A 104 -3.88 -25.07 63.58
N GLN A 105 -2.66 -25.54 63.82
CA GLN A 105 -1.57 -25.49 62.85
C GLN A 105 -1.98 -26.34 61.65
N GLY A 106 -2.47 -25.68 60.60
CA GLY A 106 -2.67 -26.27 59.28
C GLY A 106 -1.59 -25.78 58.32
N SER A 107 -0.67 -26.66 57.97
CA SER A 107 0.37 -26.45 56.96
C SER A 107 -0.23 -26.14 55.59
N PHE A 108 -0.15 -24.88 55.15
CA PHE A 108 -0.50 -24.49 53.78
C PHE A 108 0.77 -24.57 52.91
N GLN A 109 0.99 -25.73 52.28
CA GLN A 109 1.93 -25.88 51.17
C GLN A 109 1.30 -25.25 49.93
N GLY A 110 1.70 -24.02 49.60
CA GLY A 110 1.35 -23.38 48.34
C GLY A 110 2.18 -23.97 47.21
N SER A 111 1.63 -24.96 46.50
CA SER A 111 2.15 -25.38 45.20
C SER A 111 1.96 -24.26 44.18
N LEU A 112 3.09 -23.66 43.82
CA LEU A 112 3.28 -22.76 42.70
C LEU A 112 3.14 -23.56 41.39
N HIS A 113 1.94 -23.61 40.81
CA HIS A 113 1.73 -24.17 39.47
C HIS A 113 1.22 -23.10 38.50
N GLY A 114 2.16 -22.61 37.69
CA GLY A 114 2.04 -22.54 36.23
C GLY A 114 0.85 -21.78 35.64
N PHE A 115 1.10 -20.52 35.29
CA PHE A 115 0.33 -19.80 34.28
C PHE A 115 0.30 -20.60 32.95
N PRO A 116 -0.85 -20.69 32.27
CA PRO A 116 -0.96 -21.42 31.02
C PRO A 116 -0.21 -20.70 29.90
N SER A 117 0.68 -21.44 29.24
CA SER A 117 1.43 -21.01 28.06
C SER A 117 0.47 -20.74 26.91
N SER A 118 0.44 -19.49 26.46
CA SER A 118 0.02 -19.11 25.12
C SER A 118 0.98 -19.69 24.08
N SER A 119 0.46 -20.39 23.08
CA SER A 119 0.89 -20.37 21.67
C SER A 119 0.24 -21.54 20.94
N SER A 120 -0.42 -21.27 19.81
CA SER A 120 -0.35 -22.03 18.53
C SER A 120 -1.60 -21.71 17.69
N ILE A 121 -1.50 -20.67 16.85
CA ILE A 121 -2.33 -20.56 15.64
C ILE A 121 -1.51 -21.21 14.54
N ASP A 122 -1.93 -22.40 14.13
CA ASP A 122 -1.44 -23.04 12.91
C ASP A 122 -2.22 -22.48 11.72
N SER A 123 -1.52 -21.71 10.88
CA SER A 123 -1.90 -21.50 9.49
C SER A 123 -1.35 -22.65 8.65
N GLN A 124 -2.23 -23.54 8.20
CA GLN A 124 -1.97 -24.38 7.04
C GLN A 124 -3.21 -24.49 6.16
N SER A 125 -3.29 -23.56 5.20
CA SER A 125 -3.93 -23.81 3.91
C SER A 125 -2.94 -24.63 3.08
N SER A 126 -3.19 -25.92 2.92
CA SER A 126 -2.52 -26.76 1.93
C SER A 126 -3.58 -27.46 1.10
N LEU A 127 -3.88 -26.85 -0.05
CA LEU A 127 -4.54 -27.48 -1.18
C LEU A 127 -3.65 -28.64 -1.61
N ARG A 128 -4.07 -29.88 -1.33
CA ARG A 128 -3.46 -31.06 -1.94
C ARG A 128 -4.12 -31.30 -3.29
N GLU A 129 -3.25 -31.48 -4.28
CA GLU A 129 -3.52 -32.11 -5.56
C GLU A 129 -4.15 -33.49 -5.35
N ASP A 130 -5.20 -33.80 -6.13
CA ASP A 130 -5.52 -35.15 -6.55
C ASP A 130 -5.98 -35.08 -8.01
N SER A 131 -5.05 -35.38 -8.92
CA SER A 131 -5.35 -35.90 -10.26
C SER A 131 -5.72 -37.39 -10.06
N PRO A 132 -6.77 -37.95 -10.70
CA PRO A 132 -6.64 -38.39 -12.09
C PRO A 132 -7.95 -38.62 -12.87
N VAL A 133 -8.09 -38.08 -14.09
CA VAL A 133 -8.86 -38.79 -15.13
C VAL A 133 -8.14 -38.67 -16.47
N LYS A 134 -7.56 -39.79 -16.86
CA LYS A 134 -7.07 -40.12 -18.19
C LYS A 134 -8.29 -40.28 -19.10
N ILE A 135 -8.57 -39.32 -20.00
CA ILE A 135 -9.62 -39.47 -21.03
C ILE A 135 -8.96 -39.70 -22.38
N THR A 136 -9.21 -40.91 -22.89
CA THR A 136 -8.79 -41.44 -24.19
C THR A 136 -9.73 -40.98 -25.31
N SER A 137 -9.14 -40.43 -26.38
CA SER A 137 -9.43 -40.61 -27.82
C SER A 137 -10.88 -40.63 -28.39
N THR A 138 -11.07 -39.77 -29.41
CA THR A 138 -11.99 -39.85 -30.58
C THR A 138 -13.48 -39.52 -30.31
N THR A 139 -14.19 -38.66 -31.06
CA THR A 139 -14.30 -38.51 -32.52
C THR A 139 -15.00 -37.17 -32.91
N LYS A 140 -14.60 -36.63 -34.08
CA LYS A 140 -15.34 -35.73 -35.02
C LYS A 140 -15.58 -34.25 -34.68
N SER A 141 -14.68 -33.42 -35.24
CA SER A 141 -14.88 -32.15 -36.01
C SER A 141 -16.29 -31.52 -36.01
N PRO A 142 -16.40 -30.20 -35.77
CA PRO A 142 -16.14 -29.24 -36.84
C PRO A 142 -15.07 -28.20 -36.47
N GLN A 143 -14.11 -28.06 -37.38
CA GLN A 143 -13.13 -26.98 -37.55
C GLN A 143 -13.24 -25.82 -36.56
N GLN A 144 -12.43 -25.87 -35.51
CA GLN A 144 -11.89 -24.64 -34.92
C GLN A 144 -10.47 -24.44 -35.47
N PRO A 145 -10.13 -23.23 -35.94
CA PRO A 145 -8.83 -22.97 -36.52
C PRO A 145 -7.74 -23.28 -35.51
N ILE A 146 -6.75 -24.02 -35.98
CA ILE A 146 -5.49 -24.27 -35.30
C ILE A 146 -4.83 -22.92 -35.04
N ILE A 147 -4.97 -22.38 -33.83
CA ILE A 147 -4.04 -21.39 -33.32
C ILE A 147 -2.95 -22.21 -32.63
N GLN A 148 -1.94 -22.57 -33.43
CA GLN A 148 -0.65 -23.01 -32.94
C GLN A 148 -0.11 -21.95 -31.97
N ASN A 149 0.38 -22.43 -30.83
CA ASN A 149 1.23 -21.75 -29.86
C ASN A 149 2.03 -20.53 -30.41
N GLN A 150 1.42 -19.35 -30.46
CA GLN A 150 2.07 -18.05 -30.74
C GLN A 150 1.91 -17.07 -29.57
N ASN A 151 1.29 -17.49 -28.46
CA ASN A 151 1.01 -16.60 -27.33
C ASN A 151 2.17 -16.47 -26.33
N ARG A 152 3.36 -16.99 -26.63
CA ARG A 152 4.57 -16.74 -25.83
C ARG A 152 5.35 -15.52 -26.31
N ASP A 153 5.30 -15.25 -27.61
CA ASP A 153 5.88 -14.03 -28.21
C ASP A 153 4.94 -12.82 -28.05
N SER A 154 3.65 -13.05 -27.76
CA SER A 154 2.65 -11.98 -27.63
C SER A 154 2.80 -11.10 -26.38
N ALA A 155 3.42 -11.59 -25.29
CA ALA A 155 3.72 -10.74 -24.13
C ALA A 155 4.94 -9.82 -24.40
N GLU A 156 5.91 -10.30 -25.18
CA GLU A 156 7.06 -9.50 -25.63
C GLU A 156 6.66 -8.54 -26.77
N GLU A 157 5.69 -8.92 -27.62
CA GLU A 157 5.18 -8.09 -28.71
C GLU A 157 4.12 -7.06 -28.25
N GLN A 158 3.33 -7.36 -27.21
CA GLN A 158 2.46 -6.36 -26.55
C GLN A 158 3.28 -5.31 -25.76
N LEU A 159 4.48 -5.66 -25.30
CA LEU A 159 5.44 -4.68 -24.79
C LEU A 159 6.02 -3.81 -25.92
N LEU A 160 6.15 -4.37 -27.14
CA LEU A 160 6.67 -3.70 -28.32
C LEU A 160 5.68 -2.69 -28.93
N LEU A 161 4.38 -2.89 -28.72
CA LEU A 161 3.26 -2.08 -29.22
C LEU A 161 2.76 -1.00 -28.24
N LEU A 162 3.53 -0.65 -27.21
CA LEU A 162 3.27 0.59 -26.47
C LEU A 162 3.75 1.78 -27.30
N ASP A 163 2.85 2.75 -27.54
CA ASP A 163 3.21 4.00 -28.23
C ASP A 163 4.39 4.66 -27.49
N ARG A 164 5.27 5.32 -28.23
CA ARG A 164 6.42 6.04 -27.68
C ARG A 164 6.03 6.99 -26.56
N ASN A 165 4.86 7.62 -26.66
CA ASN A 165 4.33 8.46 -25.59
C ASN A 165 3.99 7.64 -24.33
N GLN A 166 3.33 6.49 -24.48
CA GLN A 166 3.03 5.59 -23.37
C GLN A 166 4.31 5.05 -22.71
N ARG A 167 5.34 4.69 -23.48
CA ARG A 167 6.65 4.27 -22.95
C ARG A 167 7.36 5.39 -22.20
N ASN A 168 7.27 6.64 -22.66
CA ASN A 168 7.84 7.78 -21.93
C ASN A 168 7.07 8.09 -20.63
N ILE A 169 5.74 7.97 -20.63
CA ILE A 169 4.92 8.12 -19.43
C ILE A 169 5.31 7.03 -18.41
N LEU A 170 5.30 5.77 -18.82
CA LEU A 170 5.67 4.64 -17.97
C LEU A 170 7.10 4.74 -17.44
N LEU A 171 8.04 5.24 -18.27
CA LEU A 171 9.42 5.49 -17.84
C LEU A 171 9.47 6.55 -16.73
N ASN A 172 8.70 7.63 -16.86
CA ASN A 172 8.65 8.69 -15.85
C ASN A 172 8.05 8.15 -14.54
N ASP A 173 6.97 7.38 -14.62
CA ASP A 173 6.33 6.75 -13.46
C ASP A 173 7.32 5.83 -12.72
N LYS A 174 8.06 5.01 -13.47
CA LYS A 174 9.09 4.13 -12.89
C LYS A 174 10.26 4.90 -12.27
N MET A 175 10.68 6.02 -12.86
CA MET A 175 11.71 6.87 -12.25
C MET A 175 11.21 7.56 -10.96
N GLN A 176 9.92 7.91 -10.88
CA GLN A 176 9.31 8.42 -9.65
C GLN A 176 9.22 7.31 -8.58
N GLU A 177 8.79 6.11 -8.94
CA GLU A 177 8.78 4.93 -8.06
C GLU A 177 10.18 4.69 -7.46
N LEU A 178 11.22 4.73 -8.30
CA LEU A 178 12.60 4.59 -7.86
C LEU A 178 13.02 5.69 -6.88
N ALA A 179 12.67 6.96 -7.15
CA ALA A 179 13.02 8.07 -6.28
C ALA A 179 12.39 7.96 -4.88
N VAL A 180 11.15 7.47 -4.80
CA VAL A 180 10.45 7.21 -3.53
C VAL A 180 11.17 6.10 -2.75
N ILE A 181 11.46 4.97 -3.40
CA ILE A 181 12.14 3.82 -2.79
C ILE A 181 13.51 4.24 -2.23
N VAL A 182 14.30 4.98 -3.01
CA VAL A 182 15.62 5.47 -2.59
C VAL A 182 15.51 6.43 -1.41
N SER A 183 14.51 7.33 -1.41
CA SER A 183 14.28 8.23 -0.27
C SER A 183 13.88 7.47 0.99
N GLU A 184 13.04 6.44 0.86
CA GLU A 184 12.60 5.60 1.98
C GLU A 184 13.76 4.79 2.57
N LEU A 185 14.57 4.17 1.72
CA LEU A 185 15.81 3.49 2.12
C LEU A 185 16.80 4.45 2.81
N GLY A 186 16.92 5.69 2.32
CA GLY A 186 17.79 6.71 2.89
C GLY A 186 17.32 7.25 4.25
N ARG A 187 16.01 7.22 4.52
CA ARG A 187 15.41 7.64 5.81
C ARG A 187 15.35 6.54 6.86
N MET A 188 15.69 5.31 6.51
CA MET A 188 15.68 4.20 7.46
C MET A 188 16.77 4.37 8.54
N PRO A 189 16.42 4.34 9.84
CA PRO A 189 17.37 4.51 10.92
C PRO A 189 18.32 3.30 11.03
N ALA A 190 19.62 3.57 11.21
CA ALA A 190 20.67 2.53 11.26
C ALA A 190 20.63 1.65 12.51
N ALA A 191 20.01 2.12 13.60
CA ALA A 191 19.87 1.41 14.87
C ALA A 191 18.41 1.50 15.33
N SER A 192 17.69 0.38 15.27
CA SER A 192 16.29 0.29 15.66
C SER A 192 16.05 -0.85 16.62
N ALA A 193 15.20 -0.60 17.63
CA ALA A 193 14.72 -1.57 18.60
C ALA A 193 13.93 -2.74 17.94
N ASN A 194 13.50 -2.58 16.68
CA ASN A 194 12.84 -3.61 15.87
C ASN A 194 13.72 -4.03 14.67
N ALA A 195 14.97 -4.40 14.96
CA ALA A 195 16.00 -4.70 13.97
C ALA A 195 15.58 -5.75 12.91
N MET A 196 14.77 -6.74 13.29
CA MET A 196 14.33 -7.80 12.38
C MET A 196 13.31 -7.29 11.33
N LYS A 197 12.28 -6.56 11.76
CA LYS A 197 11.26 -6.00 10.86
C LYS A 197 11.85 -4.94 9.93
N GLN A 198 12.83 -4.17 10.41
CA GLN A 198 13.53 -3.22 9.54
C GLN A 198 14.44 -3.91 8.52
N ARG A 199 15.13 -4.99 8.89
CA ARG A 199 15.92 -5.76 7.92
C ARG A 199 15.03 -6.32 6.80
N GLN A 200 13.87 -6.88 7.14
CA GLN A 200 12.90 -7.38 6.16
C GLN A 200 12.40 -6.25 5.24
N ARG A 201 11.97 -5.11 5.79
CA ARG A 201 11.53 -3.96 4.98
C ARG A 201 12.65 -3.41 4.10
N LYS A 202 13.90 -3.38 4.59
CA LYS A 202 15.05 -2.95 3.80
C LYS A 202 15.28 -3.89 2.61
N GLU A 203 15.25 -5.19 2.87
CA GLU A 203 15.46 -6.21 1.84
C GLU A 203 14.37 -6.16 0.77
N GLU A 204 13.11 -6.00 1.17
CA GLU A 204 11.97 -5.80 0.26
C GLU A 204 12.15 -4.53 -0.60
N LEU A 205 12.48 -3.40 0.03
CA LEU A 205 12.72 -2.14 -0.69
C LEU A 205 13.92 -2.24 -1.64
N THR A 206 14.99 -2.94 -1.24
CA THR A 206 16.16 -3.16 -2.10
C THR A 206 15.82 -4.07 -3.28
N GLN A 207 15.08 -5.16 -3.08
CA GLN A 207 14.61 -6.01 -4.18
C GLN A 207 13.70 -5.23 -5.14
N ARG A 208 12.82 -4.39 -4.60
CA ARG A 208 11.94 -3.53 -5.39
C ARG A 208 12.72 -2.48 -6.17
N GLN A 209 13.77 -1.90 -5.57
CA GLN A 209 14.68 -0.98 -6.25
C GLN A 209 15.30 -1.64 -7.48
N GLU A 210 15.87 -2.85 -7.34
CA GLU A 210 16.51 -3.58 -8.43
C GLU A 210 15.53 -3.97 -9.55
N GLU A 211 14.29 -4.30 -9.21
CA GLU A 211 13.22 -4.55 -10.18
C GLU A 211 12.90 -3.29 -11.00
N VAL A 212 12.66 -2.16 -10.32
CA VAL A 212 12.34 -0.88 -10.97
C VAL A 212 13.51 -0.37 -11.82
N GLU A 213 14.75 -0.54 -11.37
CA GLU A 213 15.94 -0.19 -12.17
C GLU A 213 16.03 -1.02 -13.46
N ARG A 214 15.71 -2.32 -13.40
CA ARG A 214 15.65 -3.20 -14.59
C ARG A 214 14.55 -2.77 -15.55
N ASP A 215 13.37 -2.41 -15.03
CA ASP A 215 12.26 -1.88 -15.85
C ASP A 215 12.68 -0.59 -16.58
N ILE A 216 13.30 0.35 -15.87
CA ILE A 216 13.79 1.62 -16.41
C ILE A 216 14.81 1.38 -17.53
N ILE A 217 15.77 0.47 -17.32
CA ILE A 217 16.79 0.13 -18.32
C ILE A 217 16.11 -0.45 -19.58
N SER A 218 15.15 -1.35 -19.39
CA SER A 218 14.42 -1.99 -20.49
C SER A 218 13.61 -0.99 -21.30
N LEU A 219 12.90 -0.07 -20.64
CA LEU A 219 12.14 1.02 -21.28
C LEU A 219 13.05 1.99 -22.03
N LYS A 220 14.19 2.38 -21.44
CA LYS A 220 15.19 3.25 -22.11
C LYS A 220 15.77 2.58 -23.35
N LYS A 221 16.03 1.26 -23.30
CA LYS A 221 16.52 0.50 -24.45
C LYS A 221 15.48 0.45 -25.57
N SER A 222 14.22 0.16 -25.24
CA SER A 222 13.10 0.16 -26.19
C SER A 222 12.89 1.53 -26.86
N LEU A 223 13.01 2.62 -26.11
CA LEU A 223 12.92 3.98 -26.65
C LEU A 223 14.11 4.36 -27.55
N ARG A 224 15.27 3.70 -27.40
CA ARG A 224 16.46 3.95 -28.21
C ARG A 224 16.38 3.24 -29.57
N THR A 225 15.94 1.98 -29.61
CA THR A 225 15.80 1.22 -30.86
C THR A 225 14.80 1.87 -31.81
N GLU A 226 13.70 2.43 -31.30
CA GLU A 226 12.72 3.16 -32.11
C GLU A 226 13.23 4.50 -32.70
N LYS A 227 14.34 5.05 -32.19
CA LYS A 227 15.01 6.22 -32.80
C LYS A 227 15.97 5.83 -33.91
N GLU A 228 16.50 4.62 -33.89
CA GLU A 228 17.46 4.12 -34.88
C GLU A 228 16.76 3.48 -36.09
N ASP A 229 15.50 3.03 -35.94
CA ASP A 229 14.67 2.47 -37.01
C ASP A 229 13.87 3.52 -37.84
N LYS A 230 14.01 4.82 -37.55
CA LYS A 230 13.40 5.95 -38.31
C LYS A 230 14.44 6.74 -39.09
#